data_AF-A0AAU6SAT0-F1
#
_entry.id   AF-A0AAU6SAT0-F1
#
_cell.length_a   1.000
_cell.length_b   1.000
_cell.length_c   1.000
_cell.angle_alpha   90.00
_cell.angle_beta   90.00
_cell.angle_gamma   90.00
#
_symmetry.space_group_name_H-M   'P 1'
#
loop_
_entity.id
_entity.type
_entity.pdbx_description
1 polymer ?
#
loop_
_entity_poly.entity_id
_entity_poly.type
_entity_poly.pdbx_seq_one_letter_code
_entity_poly.pdbx_strand_id
1 'polypeptide(L)'
;MGMEQIWPGLSAEARDWLIANNGDAVPVDIAAEIDELVDAADAEDVWAIESGAAPAALEPEDEIQDADEDPGARYLAEDAIDWIEETANDE
;
A
#
# COMPACT_ATOMS: atom_id res chain seq x y z
N MET A 1 7.35 -6.76 9.92
CA MET A 1 7.05 -5.90 11.10
C MET A 1 7.04 -4.48 10.56
N GLY A 2 5.85 -3.99 10.17
CA GLY A 2 5.74 -2.93 9.18
C GLY A 2 4.92 -1.73 9.66
N MET A 3 3.61 -1.77 9.40
CA MET A 3 2.72 -0.62 9.58
C MET A 3 2.73 -0.04 11.00
N GLU A 4 2.78 -0.92 12.02
CA GLU A 4 2.93 -0.57 13.44
C GLU A 4 4.05 0.44 13.71
N GLN A 5 5.19 0.27 13.03
CA GLN A 5 6.40 1.03 13.32
C GLN A 5 6.34 2.44 12.75
N ILE A 6 5.71 2.59 11.58
CA ILE A 6 5.61 3.87 10.88
C ILE A 6 4.35 4.66 11.24
N TRP A 7 3.30 3.98 11.72
CA TRP A 7 2.02 4.59 12.10
C TRP A 7 2.13 5.84 13.00
N PRO A 8 2.95 5.86 14.07
CA PRO A 8 3.07 7.06 14.90
C PRO A 8 3.72 8.25 14.17
N GLY A 9 4.50 7.99 13.13
CA GLY A 9 5.20 9.00 12.32
C GLY A 9 4.36 9.60 11.20
N LEU A 10 3.32 8.91 10.73
CA LEU A 10 2.44 9.38 9.67
C LEU A 10 1.68 10.65 10.09
N SER A 11 1.33 11.51 9.15
CA SER A 11 0.43 12.63 9.39
C SER A 11 -0.97 12.14 9.78
N ALA A 12 -1.75 12.99 10.47
CA ALA A 12 -3.12 12.64 10.83
C ALA A 12 -4.00 12.44 9.59
N GLU A 13 -3.73 13.20 8.53
CA GLU A 13 -4.45 13.13 7.25
C GLU A 13 -4.14 11.83 6.51
N ALA A 14 -2.88 11.41 6.46
CA ALA A 14 -2.49 10.11 5.90
C ALA A 14 -3.16 8.95 6.66
N ARG A 15 -3.13 8.98 8.00
CA ARG A 15 -3.77 7.94 8.83
C ARG A 15 -5.28 7.87 8.62
N ASP A 16 -5.97 9.01 8.59
CA ASP A 16 -7.42 9.07 8.34
C ASP A 16 -7.78 8.52 6.96
N TRP A 17 -6.98 8.86 5.94
CA TRP A 17 -7.17 8.31 4.59
C TRP A 17 -6.96 6.80 4.55
N LEU A 18 -5.89 6.28 5.18
CA LEU A 18 -5.57 4.84 5.22
C LEU A 18 -6.59 4.03 6.02
N ILE A 19 -7.20 4.64 7.03
CA ILE A 19 -8.35 4.10 7.77
C ILE A 19 -9.57 4.00 6.85
N ALA A 20 -9.91 5.09 6.16
CA ALA A 20 -11.14 5.19 5.38
C ALA A 20 -11.09 4.45 4.03
N ASN A 21 -9.90 4.25 3.48
CA ASN A 21 -9.67 3.65 2.15
C ASN A 21 -8.72 2.45 2.27
N ASN A 22 -8.81 1.71 3.37
CA ASN A 22 -7.96 0.54 3.59
C ASN A 22 -8.18 -0.51 2.48
N GLY A 23 -7.13 -0.85 1.75
CA GLY A 23 -7.20 -1.74 0.58
C GLY A 23 -7.36 -1.05 -0.77
N ASP A 24 -7.51 0.28 -0.82
CA ASP A 24 -7.47 1.06 -2.06
C ASP A 24 -6.04 1.46 -2.44
N ALA A 25 -5.85 1.96 -3.66
CA ALA A 25 -4.55 2.42 -4.15
C ALA A 25 -4.11 3.66 -3.37
N VAL A 26 -2.95 3.57 -2.70
CA VAL A 26 -2.43 4.66 -1.89
C VAL A 26 -1.99 5.82 -2.80
N PRO A 27 -2.51 7.06 -2.59
CA PRO A 27 -2.10 8.24 -3.33
C PRO A 27 -0.61 8.50 -3.22
N VAL A 28 0.00 9.03 -4.28
CA VAL A 28 1.44 9.29 -4.34
C VAL A 28 1.98 10.14 -3.18
N ASP A 29 1.20 11.10 -2.69
CA ASP A 29 1.59 11.95 -1.56
C ASP A 29 1.69 11.16 -0.25
N ILE A 30 0.72 10.27 0.01
CA ILE A 30 0.71 9.40 1.19
C ILE A 30 1.77 8.30 1.04
N ALA A 31 1.93 7.76 -0.16
CA ALA A 31 2.93 6.74 -0.44
C ALA A 31 4.37 7.27 -0.29
N ALA A 32 4.62 8.52 -0.66
CA ALA A 32 5.91 9.16 -0.42
C ALA A 32 6.21 9.33 1.08
N GLU A 33 5.20 9.71 1.87
CA GLU A 33 5.32 9.82 3.33
C GLU A 33 5.60 8.45 3.97
N ILE A 34 4.89 7.41 3.54
CA ILE A 34 5.11 6.04 3.98
C ILE A 34 6.52 5.57 3.62
N ASP A 35 7.00 5.79 2.39
CA ASP A 35 8.35 5.42 1.95
C ASP A 35 9.44 6.07 2.82
N GLU A 36 9.27 7.36 3.17
CA GLU A 36 10.24 8.08 4.01
C GLU A 36 10.32 7.47 5.41
N LEU A 37 9.18 7.05 5.97
CA LEU A 37 9.12 6.41 7.28
C LEU A 37 9.56 4.95 7.24
N VAL A 38 9.26 4.23 6.17
CA VAL A 38 9.71 2.86 5.94
C VAL A 38 11.23 2.80 5.93
N ASP A 39 11.88 3.68 5.17
CA ASP A 39 13.35 3.78 5.15
C ASP A 39 13.91 4.22 6.51
N ALA A 40 13.30 5.23 7.14
CA ALA A 40 13.75 5.73 8.43
C ALA A 40 13.62 4.70 9.58
N ALA A 41 12.59 3.85 9.54
CA ALA A 41 12.30 2.84 10.55
C ALA A 41 12.89 1.46 10.21
N ASP A 42 13.46 1.28 9.01
CA ASP A 42 13.84 -0.04 8.45
C ASP A 42 12.63 -1.02 8.49
N ALA A 43 11.43 -0.50 8.19
CA ALA A 43 10.18 -1.24 8.30
C ALA A 43 9.99 -2.18 7.11
N GLU A 44 9.65 -3.44 7.39
CA GLU A 44 9.40 -4.47 6.38
C GLU A 44 7.91 -4.80 6.33
N ASP A 45 7.42 -5.34 5.21
CA ASP A 45 6.01 -5.78 5.04
C ASP A 45 4.97 -4.65 5.04
N VAL A 46 5.35 -3.41 4.69
CA VAL A 46 4.39 -2.29 4.56
C VAL A 46 3.70 -2.29 3.19
N TRP A 47 4.50 -2.38 2.13
CA TRP A 47 3.99 -2.41 0.77
C TRP A 47 3.75 -3.84 0.31
N ALA A 48 2.68 -4.05 -0.45
CA ALA A 48 2.53 -5.29 -1.18
C ALA A 48 3.75 -5.44 -2.08
N ILE A 49 4.48 -6.55 -1.93
CA ILE A 49 5.55 -6.92 -2.85
C ILE A 49 4.85 -7.40 -4.11
N GLU A 50 4.34 -6.47 -4.91
CA GLU A 50 4.00 -6.83 -6.27
C GLU A 50 5.33 -7.17 -6.92
N SER A 51 5.57 -8.47 -7.10
CA SER A 51 6.57 -8.95 -8.04
C SER A 51 6.32 -8.14 -9.30
N GLY A 52 7.18 -7.16 -9.58
CA GLY A 52 7.26 -6.41 -10.83
C GLY A 52 7.66 -7.31 -12.01
N ALA A 53 7.15 -8.53 -12.04
CA ALA A 53 6.84 -9.23 -13.26
C ALA A 53 5.34 -9.00 -13.51
N ALA A 54 5.04 -7.96 -14.30
CA ALA A 54 4.22 -8.27 -15.45
C ALA A 54 4.74 -9.61 -16.01
N PRO A 55 3.92 -10.65 -16.24
CA PRO A 55 4.37 -11.78 -17.02
C PRO A 55 4.67 -11.29 -18.43
N ALA A 56 5.87 -10.74 -18.62
CA ALA A 56 6.51 -10.56 -19.91
C ALA A 56 6.99 -11.93 -20.39
N ALA A 57 6.04 -12.85 -20.53
CA ALA A 57 6.04 -14.06 -21.36
C ALA A 57 4.85 -14.92 -20.90
N LEU A 58 3.73 -14.83 -21.63
CA LEU A 58 2.94 -15.93 -22.21
C LEU A 58 1.55 -15.37 -22.54
N GLU A 59 1.43 -14.66 -23.66
CA GLU A 59 0.71 -15.08 -24.88
C GLU A 59 -0.60 -14.29 -25.02
N PRO A 60 -1.05 -13.99 -26.25
CA PRO A 60 -2.02 -12.93 -26.52
C PRO A 60 -3.46 -13.46 -26.43
N GLU A 61 -4.43 -12.53 -26.38
CA GLU A 61 -5.84 -12.76 -26.70
C GLU A 61 -6.71 -13.38 -25.58
N ASP A 62 -7.06 -12.61 -24.55
CA ASP A 62 -8.47 -12.37 -24.20
C ASP A 62 -8.55 -11.35 -23.04
N GLU A 63 -9.04 -10.15 -23.37
CA GLU A 63 -9.88 -9.30 -22.51
C GLU A 63 -9.47 -9.14 -21.01
N ILE A 64 -8.56 -8.19 -20.72
CA ILE A 64 -8.64 -7.41 -19.48
C ILE A 64 -8.83 -5.95 -19.89
N GLN A 65 -10.10 -5.55 -19.88
CA GLN A 65 -10.57 -4.17 -19.99
C GLN A 65 -10.37 -3.50 -18.61
N ASP A 66 -10.04 -2.20 -18.65
CA ASP A 66 -9.79 -1.29 -17.50
C ASP A 66 -8.37 -1.28 -16.90
N ALA A 67 -7.35 -1.06 -17.75
CA ALA A 67 -6.07 -0.52 -17.28
C ALA A 67 -6.16 1.01 -17.11
N ASP A 68 -6.92 1.45 -16.09
CA ASP A 68 -6.72 2.75 -15.43
C ASP A 68 -5.83 2.56 -14.18
N GLU A 69 -4.95 1.56 -14.21
CA GLU A 69 -3.87 1.43 -13.22
C GLU A 69 -2.92 2.60 -13.42
N ASP A 70 -3.09 3.62 -12.58
CA ASP A 70 -2.11 4.70 -12.46
C ASP A 70 -0.76 4.04 -12.18
N PRO A 71 0.27 4.26 -13.03
CA PRO A 71 1.55 3.58 -12.91
C PRO A 71 2.33 3.96 -11.64
N GLY A 72 1.79 4.86 -10.80
CA GLY A 72 2.27 5.18 -9.45
C GLY A 72 1.39 4.65 -8.31
N ALA A 73 0.29 3.95 -8.59
CA ALA A 73 -0.56 3.34 -7.59
C ALA A 73 0.23 2.28 -6.80
N ARG A 74 0.28 2.45 -5.48
CA ARG A 74 0.90 1.48 -4.56
C ARG A 74 -0.14 0.93 -3.60
N TYR A 75 -0.12 -0.39 -3.43
CA TYR A 75 -1.03 -1.09 -2.53
C TYR A 75 -0.29 -1.49 -1.25
N LEU A 76 -0.96 -1.35 -0.10
CA LEU A 76 -0.48 -1.89 1.16
C LEU A 76 -0.44 -3.42 1.11
N ALA A 77 0.49 -4.03 1.86
CA ALA A 77 0.48 -5.47 2.06
C ALA A 77 -0.77 -5.90 2.85
N GLU A 78 -1.25 -7.12 2.64
CA GLU A 78 -2.39 -7.65 3.40
C GLU A 78 -2.14 -7.61 4.92
N ASP A 79 -0.91 -7.87 5.37
CA ASP A 79 -0.54 -7.78 6.79
C ASP A 79 -0.63 -6.33 7.33
N ALA A 80 -0.33 -5.33 6.48
CA ALA A 80 -0.47 -3.92 6.82
C ALA A 80 -1.94 -3.49 6.85
N ILE A 81 -2.76 -4.00 5.93
CA ILE A 81 -4.23 -3.82 5.87
C ILE A 81 -4.87 -4.40 7.13
N ASP A 82 -4.64 -5.69 7.40
CA ASP A 82 -5.15 -6.40 8.59
C ASP A 82 -4.77 -5.66 9.89
N TRP A 83 -3.54 -5.16 9.98
CA TRP A 83 -3.11 -4.39 11.14
C TRP A 83 -3.88 -3.08 11.31
N ILE A 84 -4.15 -2.35 10.21
CA ILE A 84 -4.93 -1.10 10.26
C ILE A 84 -6.37 -1.40 10.65
N GLU A 85 -6.97 -2.47 10.12
CA GLU A 85 -8.33 -2.90 10.49
C GLU A 85 -8.42 -3.21 11.99
N GLU A 86 -7.54 -4.06 12.51
CA GLU A 86 -7.58 -4.50 13.91
C GLU A 86 -7.18 -3.37 14.89
N THR A 87 -6.16 -2.57 14.55
CA THR A 87 -5.55 -1.61 15.50
C THR A 87 -6.06 -0.18 15.34
N ALA A 88 -6.29 0.27 14.11
CA ALA A 88 -6.68 1.64 13.83
C ALA A 88 -8.19 1.82 13.62
N ASN A 89 -8.86 0.81 13.04
CA ASN A 89 -10.31 0.80 12.86
C ASN A 89 -11.07 0.10 14.00
N ASP A 90 -10.39 -0.67 14.86
CA ASP A 90 -11.00 -1.45 15.95
C ASP A 90 -12.05 -2.46 15.42
N GLU A 91 -11.89 -2.92 14.17
CA GLU A 91 -12.77 -3.87 13.47
C GLU A 91 -12.30 -5.33 13.53
#